data_AF-A0A6P5NRH3-F1
#
_entry.id   AF-A0A6P5NRH3-F1
#
_cell.length_a   1.000
_cell.length_b   1.000
_cell.length_c   1.000
_cell.angle_alpha   90.00
_cell.angle_beta   90.00
_cell.angle_gamma   90.00
#
_symmetry.space_group_name_H-M   'P 1'
#
loop_
_entity.id
_entity.type
_entity.pdbx_description
1 polymer ?
#
loop_
_entity_poly.entity_id
_entity_poly.type
_entity_poly.pdbx_seq_one_letter_code
_entity_poly.pdbx_strand_id
1 'polypeptide(L)'
;MGITNVLCQALQQQSQDILNAMHIVSTSKLLLQQLRDGGWCNFFANVKDFCEKHEIEVPNMSAQYVFGRGRSRQRSVTVEHHYRINVFLATIDSQIQELNSRFNEQTIELLTLSCALDPKDNFKSFNIEEISKLVEKFYLLNFPSNELNILKSQLQHYQHDIPNHLKGIGTLSELCNKLQETGKSRTYHMVDRLIRLVLTLPVSTATTERAFSAIKIVKTRLRSKMADEFLADNLVIYIEKELAAIFDTNSIIDDFENRKKCRIAFS
;
A
#
# COMPACT_ATOMS: atom_id res chain seq x y z
N MET A 1 -11.67 -15.45 -1.75
CA MET A 1 -10.37 -14.78 -1.49
C MET A 1 -10.15 -14.61 0.02
N GLY A 2 -10.12 -15.71 0.78
CA GLY A 2 -9.97 -15.64 2.25
C GLY A 2 -8.53 -15.40 2.69
N ILE A 3 -7.56 -16.06 2.02
CA ILE A 3 -6.13 -16.02 2.38
C ILE A 3 -5.59 -14.59 2.34
N THR A 4 -5.86 -13.85 1.26
CA THR A 4 -5.37 -12.47 1.11
C THR A 4 -6.14 -11.45 1.94
N ASN A 5 -7.33 -11.78 2.44
CA ASN A 5 -8.15 -10.82 3.21
C ASN A 5 -7.48 -10.45 4.55
N VAL A 6 -6.89 -11.43 5.24
CA VAL A 6 -6.16 -11.19 6.50
C VAL A 6 -4.98 -10.26 6.26
N LEU A 7 -4.22 -10.49 5.17
CA LEU A 7 -3.14 -9.61 4.76
C LEU A 7 -3.63 -8.20 4.41
N CYS A 8 -4.70 -8.09 3.63
CA CYS A 8 -5.28 -6.80 3.28
C CYS A 8 -5.71 -6.01 4.53
N GLN A 9 -6.34 -6.67 5.50
CA GLN A 9 -6.74 -6.04 6.75
C GLN A 9 -5.52 -5.59 7.57
N ALA A 10 -4.50 -6.46 7.72
CA ALA A 10 -3.29 -6.12 8.45
C ALA A 10 -2.54 -4.92 7.84
N LEU A 11 -2.44 -4.86 6.50
CA LEU A 11 -1.80 -3.76 5.77
C LEU A 11 -2.65 -2.50 5.67
N GLN A 12 -3.92 -2.52 6.09
CA GLN A 12 -4.83 -1.37 6.02
C GLN A 12 -5.22 -0.80 7.38
N GLN A 13 -4.86 -1.47 8.48
CA GLN A 13 -5.08 -0.94 9.82
C GLN A 13 -4.29 0.35 10.03
N GLN A 14 -4.84 1.27 10.83
CA GLN A 14 -4.21 2.56 11.11
C GLN A 14 -3.02 2.42 12.07
N SER A 15 -3.11 1.48 13.02
CA SER A 15 -2.05 1.15 13.97
C SER A 15 -1.21 -0.04 13.47
N GLN A 16 -0.61 0.05 12.29
CA GLN A 16 0.12 -1.09 11.70
C GLN A 16 1.25 -1.56 12.61
N ASP A 17 1.24 -2.83 12.96
CA ASP A 17 2.41 -3.53 13.47
C ASP A 17 3.12 -4.16 12.28
N ILE A 18 4.19 -3.51 11.84
CA ILE A 18 4.94 -3.90 10.65
C ILE A 18 5.50 -5.32 10.80
N LEU A 19 5.97 -5.71 12.00
CA LEU A 19 6.53 -7.04 12.23
C LEU A 19 5.46 -8.12 12.06
N ASN A 20 4.30 -7.91 12.67
CA ASN A 20 3.16 -8.81 12.49
C ASN A 20 2.66 -8.83 11.05
N ALA A 21 2.63 -7.69 10.36
CA ALA A 21 2.28 -7.62 8.95
C ALA A 21 3.27 -8.42 8.06
N MET A 22 4.58 -8.33 8.31
CA MET A 22 5.59 -9.09 7.58
C MET A 22 5.49 -10.60 7.83
N HIS A 23 5.15 -11.00 9.06
CA HIS A 23 4.81 -12.39 9.36
C HIS A 23 3.59 -12.84 8.56
N ILE A 24 2.53 -12.02 8.50
CA ILE A 24 1.31 -12.31 7.72
C ILE A 24 1.61 -12.40 6.22
N VAL A 25 2.50 -11.56 5.68
CA VAL A 25 2.98 -11.68 4.29
C VAL A 25 3.60 -13.06 4.07
N SER A 26 4.47 -13.49 4.97
CA SER A 26 5.17 -14.79 4.87
C SER A 26 4.20 -15.96 4.93
N THR A 27 3.26 -15.94 5.88
CA THR A 27 2.21 -16.97 5.97
C THR A 27 1.26 -16.94 4.77
N SER A 28 0.95 -15.76 4.23
CA SER A 28 0.08 -15.63 3.04
C SER A 28 0.74 -16.22 1.80
N LYS A 29 2.05 -15.99 1.61
CA LYS A 29 2.84 -16.63 0.54
C LYS A 29 2.81 -18.16 0.67
N LEU A 30 3.00 -18.69 1.88
CA LEU A 30 2.95 -20.12 2.14
C LEU A 30 1.56 -20.72 1.82
N LEU A 31 0.49 -20.09 2.30
CA LEU A 31 -0.88 -20.55 2.07
C LEU A 31 -1.25 -20.52 0.58
N LEU A 32 -0.82 -19.49 -0.16
CA LEU A 32 -1.01 -19.43 -1.61
C LEU A 32 -0.24 -20.55 -2.33
N GLN A 33 0.98 -20.86 -1.88
CA GLN A 33 1.75 -21.97 -2.42
C GLN A 33 1.07 -23.33 -2.16
N GLN A 34 0.57 -23.55 -0.95
CA GLN A 34 -0.20 -24.76 -0.63
C GLN A 34 -1.48 -24.87 -1.47
N LEU A 35 -2.19 -23.75 -1.67
CA LEU A 35 -3.37 -23.68 -2.53
C LEU A 35 -3.02 -24.01 -4.00
N ARG A 36 -1.87 -23.53 -4.46
CA ARG A 36 -1.36 -23.81 -5.81
C ARG A 36 -1.07 -25.30 -6.02
N ASP A 37 -0.36 -25.92 -5.08
CA ASP A 37 0.20 -27.26 -5.26
C ASP A 37 -0.84 -28.37 -5.01
N GLY A 38 -1.82 -28.15 -4.13
CA GLY A 38 -2.82 -29.18 -3.76
C GLY A 38 -4.26 -28.67 -3.61
N GLY A 39 -4.52 -27.38 -3.79
CA GLY A 39 -5.81 -26.78 -3.46
C GLY A 39 -6.92 -26.96 -4.50
N TRP A 40 -6.58 -27.39 -5.72
CA TRP A 40 -7.54 -27.48 -6.84
C TRP A 40 -8.75 -28.35 -6.52
N CYS A 41 -8.56 -29.57 -6.02
CA CYS A 41 -9.65 -30.52 -5.79
C CYS A 41 -10.67 -29.98 -4.78
N ASN A 42 -10.19 -29.42 -3.66
CA ASN A 42 -11.05 -28.84 -2.62
C ASN A 42 -11.77 -27.59 -3.14
N PHE A 43 -11.05 -26.71 -3.86
CA PHE A 43 -11.64 -25.53 -4.48
C PHE A 43 -12.76 -25.90 -5.46
N PHE A 44 -12.49 -26.87 -6.33
CA PHE A 44 -13.42 -27.30 -7.35
C PHE A 44 -14.65 -28.02 -6.76
N ALA A 45 -14.47 -28.81 -5.69
CA ALA A 45 -15.59 -29.40 -4.94
C ALA A 45 -16.52 -28.31 -4.37
N ASN A 46 -15.96 -27.30 -3.70
CA ASN A 46 -16.75 -26.18 -3.17
C ASN A 46 -17.51 -25.40 -4.28
N VAL A 47 -16.91 -25.26 -5.46
CA VAL A 47 -17.56 -24.62 -6.62
C VAL A 47 -18.72 -25.48 -7.12
N LYS A 48 -18.58 -26.81 -7.18
CA LYS A 48 -19.68 -27.71 -7.53
C LYS A 48 -20.82 -27.62 -6.54
N ASP A 49 -20.53 -27.69 -5.24
CA ASP A 49 -21.54 -27.57 -4.18
C ASP A 49 -22.30 -26.24 -4.28
N PHE A 50 -21.59 -25.15 -4.58
CA PHE A 50 -22.20 -23.84 -4.82
C PHE A 50 -23.09 -23.85 -6.07
N CYS A 51 -22.62 -24.41 -7.18
CA CYS A 51 -23.40 -24.53 -8.42
C CYS A 51 -24.69 -25.35 -8.19
N GLU A 52 -24.59 -26.49 -7.52
CA GLU A 52 -25.74 -27.34 -7.20
C GLU A 52 -26.76 -26.61 -6.33
N LYS A 53 -26.30 -25.88 -5.30
CA LYS A 53 -27.16 -25.08 -4.42
C LYS A 53 -27.91 -23.96 -5.14
N HIS A 54 -27.36 -23.45 -6.24
CA HIS A 54 -27.91 -22.32 -6.99
C HIS A 54 -28.49 -22.73 -8.36
N GLU A 55 -28.66 -24.03 -8.61
CA GLU A 55 -29.20 -24.58 -9.87
C GLU A 55 -28.41 -24.12 -11.11
N ILE A 56 -27.09 -23.93 -10.95
CA ILE A 56 -26.18 -23.55 -12.03
C ILE A 56 -25.61 -24.82 -12.65
N GLU A 57 -25.80 -25.00 -13.96
CA GLU A 57 -25.25 -26.15 -14.68
C GLU A 57 -23.71 -26.12 -14.69
N VAL A 58 -23.09 -27.18 -14.18
CA VAL A 58 -21.63 -27.32 -14.18
C VAL A 58 -21.16 -27.76 -15.57
N PRO A 59 -20.24 -27.04 -16.22
CA PRO A 59 -19.71 -27.42 -17.52
C PRO A 59 -19.07 -28.81 -17.52
N ASN A 60 -19.23 -29.55 -18.62
CA ASN A 60 -18.55 -30.83 -18.79
C ASN A 60 -17.03 -30.61 -18.87
N MET A 61 -16.33 -31.01 -17.81
CA MET A 61 -14.89 -30.82 -17.63
C MET A 61 -14.02 -31.55 -18.67
N SER A 62 -14.54 -32.66 -19.21
CA SER A 62 -13.87 -33.43 -20.27
C SER A 62 -14.16 -32.89 -21.68
N ALA A 63 -15.09 -31.93 -21.82
CA ALA A 63 -15.37 -31.32 -23.12
C ALA A 63 -14.18 -30.49 -23.61
N GLN A 64 -14.15 -30.25 -24.93
CA GLN A 64 -13.18 -29.35 -25.52
C GLN A 64 -13.52 -27.90 -25.18
N TYR A 65 -12.53 -27.17 -24.67
CA TYR A 65 -12.64 -25.73 -24.46
C TYR A 65 -12.48 -25.01 -25.81
N VAL A 66 -13.48 -24.21 -26.18
CA VAL A 66 -13.48 -23.41 -27.40
C VAL A 66 -13.60 -21.95 -27.02
N PHE A 67 -12.57 -21.15 -27.32
CA PHE A 67 -12.55 -19.71 -27.07
C PHE A 67 -12.32 -18.96 -28.39
N GLY A 68 -13.14 -17.94 -28.65
CA GLY A 68 -13.09 -17.10 -29.86
C GLY A 68 -14.25 -17.31 -30.84
N ARG A 69 -14.54 -16.29 -31.68
CA ARG A 69 -15.46 -16.37 -32.82
C ARG A 69 -14.67 -16.48 -34.13
N GLY A 70 -15.09 -17.34 -35.07
CA GLY A 70 -14.54 -17.40 -36.43
C GLY A 70 -13.31 -18.31 -36.63
N ARG A 71 -12.43 -17.96 -37.58
CA ARG A 71 -11.29 -18.78 -38.07
C ARG A 71 -10.10 -18.88 -37.11
N SER A 72 -10.09 -18.13 -36.00
CA SER A 72 -9.08 -18.21 -34.93
C SER A 72 -9.47 -19.28 -33.90
N ARG A 73 -9.82 -20.49 -34.35
CA ARG A 73 -10.05 -21.64 -33.45
C ARG A 73 -8.69 -22.25 -33.10
N GLN A 74 -8.12 -21.86 -31.97
CA GLN A 74 -6.96 -22.59 -31.42
C GLN A 74 -7.40 -23.98 -30.93
N ARG A 75 -6.62 -25.00 -31.27
CA ARG A 75 -6.82 -26.40 -30.87
C ARG A 75 -6.58 -26.57 -29.36
N SER A 76 -7.62 -27.02 -28.66
CA SER A 76 -7.87 -28.37 -28.09
C SER A 76 -7.29 -28.61 -26.70
N VAL A 77 -7.76 -27.82 -25.75
CA VAL A 77 -7.49 -28.02 -24.32
C VAL A 77 -8.82 -28.38 -23.65
N THR A 78 -8.84 -29.23 -22.63
CA THR A 78 -10.09 -29.57 -21.93
C THR A 78 -10.61 -28.36 -21.15
N VAL A 79 -11.93 -28.31 -20.92
CA VAL A 79 -12.54 -27.31 -20.03
C VAL A 79 -11.87 -27.33 -18.65
N GLU A 80 -11.57 -28.52 -18.13
CA GLU A 80 -10.82 -28.67 -16.87
C GLU A 80 -9.45 -27.98 -16.94
N HIS A 81 -8.66 -28.24 -17.97
CA HIS A 81 -7.32 -27.65 -18.07
C HIS A 81 -7.41 -26.13 -18.23
N HIS A 82 -8.40 -25.61 -18.97
CA HIS A 82 -8.58 -24.16 -19.03
C HIS A 82 -8.81 -23.55 -17.64
N TYR A 83 -9.78 -24.05 -16.87
CA TYR A 83 -10.07 -23.51 -15.55
C TYR A 83 -8.95 -23.78 -14.54
N ARG A 84 -8.34 -24.97 -14.57
CA ARG A 84 -7.28 -25.34 -13.64
C ARG A 84 -5.98 -24.59 -13.91
N ILE A 85 -5.48 -24.65 -15.14
CA ILE A 85 -4.16 -24.12 -15.47
C ILE A 85 -4.24 -22.63 -15.83
N ASN A 86 -5.08 -22.27 -16.79
CA ASN A 86 -5.09 -20.92 -17.36
C ASN A 86 -5.80 -19.90 -16.49
N VAL A 87 -6.71 -20.33 -15.59
CA VAL A 87 -7.44 -19.45 -14.69
C VAL A 87 -6.92 -19.60 -13.26
N PHE A 88 -7.10 -20.78 -12.65
CA PHE A 88 -6.80 -20.98 -11.23
C PHE A 88 -5.31 -20.85 -10.91
N LEU A 89 -4.44 -21.66 -11.55
CA LEU A 89 -2.99 -21.57 -11.32
C LEU A 89 -2.44 -20.23 -11.77
N ALA A 90 -2.80 -19.74 -12.97
CA ALA A 90 -2.33 -18.43 -13.45
C ALA A 90 -2.69 -17.27 -12.50
N THR A 91 -3.88 -17.30 -11.90
CA THR A 91 -4.29 -16.28 -10.92
C THR A 91 -3.48 -16.36 -9.64
N ILE A 92 -3.26 -17.57 -9.10
CA ILE A 92 -2.47 -17.77 -7.88
C ILE A 92 -1.00 -17.40 -8.14
N ASP A 93 -0.44 -17.80 -9.28
CA ASP A 93 0.92 -17.49 -9.68
C ASP A 93 1.13 -15.97 -9.80
N SER A 94 0.18 -15.26 -10.42
CA SER A 94 0.20 -13.81 -10.48
C SER A 94 0.16 -13.17 -9.09
N GLN A 95 -0.66 -13.68 -8.16
CA GLN A 95 -0.71 -13.19 -6.79
C GLN A 95 0.59 -13.43 -6.02
N ILE A 96 1.18 -14.63 -6.14
CA ILE A 96 2.45 -14.97 -5.52
C ILE A 96 3.57 -14.08 -6.10
N GLN A 97 3.60 -13.89 -7.42
CA GLN A 97 4.59 -13.04 -8.09
C GLN A 97 4.49 -11.58 -7.62
N GLU A 98 3.29 -11.00 -7.54
CA GLU A 98 3.09 -9.65 -7.02
C GLU A 98 3.55 -9.51 -5.56
N LEU A 99 3.20 -10.47 -4.71
CA LEU A 99 3.64 -10.48 -3.31
C LEU A 99 5.15 -10.61 -3.18
N ASN A 100 5.80 -11.42 -4.01
CA ASN A 100 7.25 -11.56 -4.01
C ASN A 100 7.96 -10.33 -4.56
N SER A 101 7.39 -9.68 -5.58
CA SER A 101 7.94 -8.44 -6.13
C SER A 101 7.81 -7.27 -5.16
N ARG A 102 6.68 -7.15 -4.46
CA ARG A 102 6.42 -6.04 -3.51
C ARG A 102 7.10 -6.24 -2.17
N PHE A 103 7.14 -7.48 -1.66
CA PHE A 103 7.77 -7.83 -0.40
C PHE A 103 8.96 -8.76 -0.66
N ASN A 104 9.96 -8.23 -1.36
CA ASN A 104 11.24 -8.90 -1.50
C ASN A 104 12.05 -8.81 -0.20
N GLU A 105 13.15 -9.56 -0.11
CA GLU A 105 13.99 -9.60 1.09
C GLU A 105 14.48 -8.20 1.51
N GLN A 106 14.87 -7.36 0.55
CA GLN A 106 15.31 -5.99 0.81
C GLN A 106 14.21 -5.11 1.41
N THR A 107 12.98 -5.24 0.92
CA THR A 107 11.83 -4.45 1.40
C THR A 107 11.41 -4.92 2.79
N ILE A 108 11.40 -6.24 3.03
CA ILE A 108 11.12 -6.80 4.36
C ILE A 108 12.18 -6.33 5.36
N GLU A 109 13.46 -6.33 4.96
CA GLU A 109 14.56 -5.86 5.81
C GLU A 109 14.46 -4.36 6.09
N LEU A 110 14.20 -3.53 5.06
CA LEU A 110 13.97 -2.10 5.21
C LEU A 110 12.85 -1.81 6.22
N LEU A 111 11.71 -2.48 6.07
CA LEU A 111 10.56 -2.33 6.95
C LEU A 111 10.86 -2.81 8.37
N THR A 112 11.55 -3.94 8.52
CA THR A 112 11.95 -4.49 9.82
C THR A 112 12.88 -3.54 10.56
N LEU A 113 13.90 -3.01 9.88
CA LEU A 113 14.82 -2.03 10.47
C LEU A 113 14.12 -0.70 10.78
N SER A 114 13.10 -0.33 10.01
CA SER A 114 12.28 0.87 10.28
C SER A 114 11.47 0.75 11.58
N CYS A 115 11.17 -0.47 12.05
CA CYS A 115 10.51 -0.69 13.35
C CYS A 115 11.34 -0.18 14.54
N ALA A 116 12.65 -0.02 14.38
CA ALA A 116 13.50 0.55 15.43
C ALA A 116 13.21 2.05 15.69
N LEU A 117 12.48 2.71 14.80
CA LEU A 117 12.04 4.10 14.98
C LEU A 117 10.60 4.22 15.51
N ASP A 118 9.88 3.10 15.64
CA ASP A 118 8.46 3.10 16.02
C ASP A 118 8.26 3.63 17.46
N PRO A 119 7.46 4.70 17.66
CA PRO A 119 7.19 5.24 18.99
C PRO A 119 6.30 4.36 19.87
N LYS A 120 5.66 3.31 19.29
CA LYS A 120 4.80 2.38 20.03
C LYS A 120 5.47 1.79 21.27
N ASP A 121 4.65 1.48 22.27
CA ASP A 121 5.07 0.96 23.57
C ASP A 121 6.21 1.76 24.21
N ASN A 122 6.19 3.08 24.00
CA ASN A 122 7.21 4.01 24.51
C ASN A 122 8.62 3.66 23.99
N PHE A 123 8.73 3.44 22.68
CA PHE A 123 9.98 3.17 21.96
C PHE A 123 10.68 1.88 22.39
N LYS A 124 9.92 0.82 22.68
CA LYS A 124 10.47 -0.47 23.15
C LYS A 124 11.43 -1.11 22.15
N SER A 125 11.19 -0.96 20.85
CA SER A 125 12.03 -1.49 19.77
C SER A 125 13.22 -0.59 19.42
N PHE A 126 13.42 0.53 20.11
CA PHE A 126 14.45 1.49 19.74
C PHE A 126 15.86 0.91 19.86
N ASN A 127 16.57 0.86 18.74
CA ASN A 127 17.91 0.32 18.65
C ASN A 127 18.78 1.15 17.69
N ILE A 128 19.81 1.80 18.24
CA ILE A 128 20.74 2.65 17.48
C ILE A 128 21.49 1.86 16.40
N GLU A 129 21.85 0.60 16.66
CA GLU A 129 22.58 -0.22 15.70
C GLU A 129 21.71 -0.59 14.49
N GLU A 130 20.43 -0.92 14.71
CA GLU A 130 19.48 -1.21 13.64
C GLU A 130 19.17 0.04 12.82
N ILE A 131 18.99 1.18 13.47
CA ILE A 131 18.81 2.48 12.79
C ILE A 131 20.06 2.83 11.97
N SER A 132 21.25 2.55 12.49
CA SER A 132 22.50 2.78 11.74
C SER A 132 22.58 1.88 10.51
N LYS A 133 22.24 0.59 10.66
CA LYS A 133 22.16 -0.36 9.53
C LYS A 133 21.13 0.07 8.49
N LEU A 134 19.98 0.59 8.91
CA LEU A 134 18.95 1.14 8.01
C LEU A 134 19.55 2.23 7.12
N VAL A 135 20.25 3.20 7.71
CA VAL A 135 20.82 4.32 6.96
C VAL A 135 21.98 3.88 6.08
N GLU A 136 22.89 3.06 6.63
CA GLU A 136 24.05 2.52 5.92
C GLU A 136 23.66 1.66 4.71
N LYS A 137 22.50 0.99 4.73
CA LYS A 137 22.08 0.11 3.65
C LYS A 137 21.13 0.75 2.65
N PHE A 138 20.19 1.59 3.11
CA PHE A 138 19.09 2.09 2.27
C PHE A 138 19.14 3.59 1.99
N TYR A 139 19.85 4.37 2.79
CA TYR A 139 19.83 5.84 2.70
C TYR A 139 21.23 6.47 2.56
N LEU A 140 22.19 5.75 2.00
CA LEU A 140 23.58 6.24 1.77
C LEU A 140 23.63 7.56 1.00
N LEU A 141 22.74 7.75 0.02
CA LEU A 141 22.67 9.00 -0.76
C LEU A 141 22.14 10.18 0.05
N ASN A 142 21.36 9.91 1.10
CA ASN A 142 20.78 10.93 1.96
C ASN A 142 21.72 11.27 3.13
N PHE A 143 22.58 10.34 3.55
CA PHE A 143 23.50 10.51 4.68
C PHE A 143 24.93 10.09 4.29
N PRO A 144 25.77 11.03 3.85
CA PRO A 144 27.19 10.76 3.62
C PRO A 144 27.89 10.31 4.93
N SER A 145 29.03 9.61 4.81
CA SER A 145 29.69 8.92 5.93
C SER A 145 30.06 9.81 7.12
N ASN A 146 30.29 11.10 6.88
CA ASN A 146 30.52 12.11 7.93
C ASN A 146 29.25 12.41 8.76
N GLU A 147 28.07 12.33 8.16
CA GLU A 147 26.77 12.55 8.82
C GLU A 147 26.30 11.35 9.65
N LEU A 148 26.77 10.13 9.35
CA LEU A 148 26.42 8.93 10.14
C LEU A 148 26.88 9.02 11.59
N ASN A 149 28.08 9.55 11.83
CA ASN A 149 28.59 9.73 13.18
C ASN A 149 27.78 10.80 13.94
N ILE A 150 27.35 11.86 13.23
CA ILE A 150 26.48 12.89 13.79
C ILE A 150 25.12 12.31 14.14
N LEU A 151 24.55 11.47 13.26
CA LEU A 151 23.29 10.77 13.52
C LEU A 151 23.41 9.85 14.74
N LYS A 152 24.48 9.04 14.85
CA LYS A 152 24.71 8.17 16.02
C LYS A 152 24.76 8.98 17.32
N SER A 153 25.47 10.10 17.34
CA SER A 153 25.51 11.00 18.50
C SER A 153 24.13 11.60 18.82
N GLN A 154 23.38 12.05 17.81
CA GLN A 154 22.02 12.57 18.02
C GLN A 154 21.07 11.49 18.55
N LEU A 155 21.16 10.26 18.05
CA LEU A 155 20.33 9.14 18.50
C LEU A 155 20.59 8.78 19.97
N GLN A 156 21.84 8.88 20.45
CA GLN A 156 22.17 8.67 21.86
C GLN A 156 21.48 9.71 22.77
N HIS A 157 21.56 10.99 22.39
CA HIS A 157 20.85 12.04 23.12
C HIS A 157 19.34 11.88 23.03
N TYR A 158 18.84 11.55 21.84
CA TYR A 158 17.42 11.31 21.59
C TYR A 158 16.87 10.20 22.49
N GLN A 159 17.60 9.09 22.63
CA GLN A 159 17.22 7.96 23.49
C GLN A 159 16.95 8.38 24.94
N HIS A 160 17.75 9.28 25.48
CA HIS A 160 17.57 9.81 26.83
C HIS A 160 16.46 10.86 26.94
N ASP A 161 16.11 11.52 25.83
CA ASP A 161 15.07 12.55 25.78
C ASP A 161 13.66 12.01 25.56
N ILE A 162 13.54 10.79 25.00
CA ILE A 162 12.28 10.08 24.75
C ILE A 162 11.39 10.02 26.00
N PRO A 163 11.86 9.56 27.18
CA PRO A 163 11.01 9.34 28.36
C PRO A 163 10.48 10.64 28.98
N ASN A 164 11.09 11.79 28.67
CA ASN A 164 10.76 13.06 29.32
C ASN A 164 9.78 13.89 28.49
N HIS A 165 9.90 13.86 27.16
CA HIS A 165 9.16 14.77 26.28
C HIS A 165 8.34 14.10 25.19
N LEU A 166 8.53 12.79 24.95
CA LEU A 166 7.93 12.07 23.82
C LEU A 166 7.03 10.90 24.28
N LYS A 167 6.52 10.94 25.52
CA LYS A 167 5.59 9.93 26.04
C LYS A 167 4.24 9.96 25.33
N GLY A 168 3.62 8.78 25.24
CA GLY A 168 2.25 8.58 24.76
C GLY A 168 2.06 8.92 23.29
N ILE A 169 3.06 8.68 22.45
CA ILE A 169 2.98 8.83 20.99
C ILE A 169 2.69 7.45 20.39
N GLY A 170 1.65 7.34 19.58
CA GLY A 170 1.25 6.06 18.98
C GLY A 170 1.75 5.86 17.55
N THR A 171 2.10 6.94 16.85
CA THR A 171 2.44 6.90 15.42
C THR A 171 3.64 7.78 15.07
N LEU A 172 4.36 7.43 14.00
CA LEU A 172 5.48 8.24 13.48
C LEU A 172 5.04 9.64 13.01
N SER A 173 3.80 9.80 12.55
CA SER A 173 3.26 11.11 12.15
C SER A 173 3.08 12.03 13.36
N GLU A 174 2.49 11.52 14.45
CA GLU A 174 2.41 12.25 15.73
C GLU A 174 3.80 12.58 16.27
N LEU A 175 4.78 11.68 16.08
CA LEU A 175 6.16 11.92 16.46
C LEU A 175 6.76 13.13 15.74
N CYS A 176 6.61 13.20 14.41
CA CYS A 176 7.07 14.35 13.63
C CYS A 176 6.42 15.66 14.11
N ASN A 177 5.12 15.65 14.38
CA ASN A 177 4.42 16.85 14.86
C ASN A 177 4.93 17.30 16.24
N LYS A 178 5.06 16.38 17.19
CA LYS A 178 5.61 16.70 18.52
C LYS A 178 7.06 17.18 18.47
N LEU A 179 7.89 16.62 17.59
CA LEU A 179 9.27 17.10 17.40
C LEU A 179 9.30 18.55 16.90
N GLN A 180 8.33 18.92 16.06
CA GLN A 180 8.20 20.29 15.57
C GLN A 180 7.69 21.24 16.65
N GLU A 181 6.67 20.85 17.41
CA GLU A 181 6.10 21.66 18.51
C GLU A 181 7.11 21.92 19.63
N THR A 182 7.89 20.90 20.00
CA THR A 182 8.92 21.00 21.05
C THR A 182 10.19 21.72 20.60
N GLY A 183 10.28 22.13 19.32
CA GLY A 183 11.49 22.70 18.72
C GLY A 183 12.65 21.72 18.57
N LYS A 184 12.47 20.45 18.96
CA LYS A 184 13.49 19.40 18.93
C LYS A 184 13.83 18.92 17.52
N SER A 185 12.99 19.23 16.53
CA SER A 185 13.31 19.01 15.11
C SER A 185 14.60 19.72 14.68
N ARG A 186 14.94 20.87 15.29
CA ARG A 186 16.21 21.56 15.03
C ARG A 186 17.39 20.90 15.75
N THR A 187 17.18 20.49 17.00
CA THR A 187 18.20 19.82 17.83
C THR A 187 18.58 18.47 17.24
N TYR A 188 17.59 17.68 16.82
CA TYR A 188 17.74 16.34 16.27
C TYR A 188 17.38 16.32 14.77
N HIS A 189 17.95 17.25 14.00
CA HIS A 189 17.62 17.41 12.58
C HIS A 189 17.90 16.15 11.73
N MET A 190 18.90 15.34 12.10
CA MET A 190 19.17 14.09 11.37
C MET A 190 18.12 13.02 11.68
N VAL A 191 17.66 12.96 12.93
CA VAL A 191 16.59 12.05 13.35
C VAL A 191 15.26 12.46 12.72
N ASP A 192 14.91 13.74 12.73
CA ASP A 192 13.70 14.27 12.09
C ASP A 192 13.71 13.97 10.58
N ARG A 193 14.85 14.19 9.91
CA ARG A 193 15.02 13.86 8.49
C ARG A 193 14.83 12.37 8.22
N LEU A 194 15.38 11.51 9.07
CA LEU A 194 15.25 10.06 8.92
C LEU A 194 13.79 9.61 9.10
N ILE A 195 13.10 10.10 10.12
CA ILE A 195 11.69 9.79 10.35
C ILE A 195 10.84 10.22 9.14
N ARG A 196 11.11 11.41 8.58
CA ARG A 196 10.42 11.88 7.36
C ARG A 196 10.67 10.96 6.17
N LEU A 197 11.89 10.47 5.98
CA LEU A 197 12.21 9.52 4.90
C LEU A 197 11.45 8.20 5.08
N VAL A 198 11.36 7.68 6.30
CA VAL A 198 10.58 6.46 6.59
C VAL A 198 9.08 6.69 6.34
N LEU A 199 8.55 7.86 6.70
CA LEU A 199 7.15 8.22 6.42
C LEU A 199 6.83 8.31 4.92
N THR A 200 7.82 8.59 4.07
CA THR A 200 7.64 8.62 2.61
C THR A 200 7.69 7.24 1.94
N LEU A 201 7.92 6.15 2.70
CA LEU A 201 7.98 4.82 2.11
C LEU A 201 6.62 4.40 1.52
N PRO A 202 6.57 3.82 0.31
CA PRO A 202 5.33 3.51 -0.40
C PRO A 202 4.37 2.61 0.39
N VAL A 203 4.92 1.70 1.19
CA VAL A 203 4.17 0.76 2.06
C VAL A 203 3.25 1.50 3.04
N SER A 204 3.63 2.72 3.44
CA SER A 204 2.88 3.60 4.34
C SER A 204 1.77 4.38 3.65
N THR A 205 1.66 4.35 2.32
CA THR A 205 0.74 5.20 1.54
C THR A 205 -0.42 4.42 0.91
N ALA A 206 -1.13 3.60 1.68
CA ALA A 206 -2.36 2.95 1.23
C ALA A 206 -3.37 3.96 0.62
N THR A 207 -3.33 5.22 1.08
CA THR A 207 -4.14 6.32 0.56
C THR A 207 -3.79 6.68 -0.89
N THR A 208 -2.50 6.70 -1.26
CA THR A 208 -2.08 7.04 -2.64
C THR A 208 -2.41 5.89 -3.60
N GLU A 209 -2.21 4.63 -3.19
CA GLU A 209 -2.61 3.48 -4.03
C GLU A 209 -4.15 3.44 -4.24
N ARG A 210 -4.94 3.78 -3.21
CA ARG A 210 -6.40 3.90 -3.32
C ARG A 210 -6.79 5.03 -4.28
N ALA A 211 -6.10 6.16 -4.22
CA ALA A 211 -6.27 7.26 -5.17
C ALA A 211 -5.96 6.82 -6.61
N PHE A 212 -4.80 6.20 -6.86
CA PHE A 212 -4.44 5.70 -8.19
C PHE A 212 -5.40 4.62 -8.71
N SER A 213 -5.93 3.78 -7.84
CA SER A 213 -6.96 2.80 -8.20
C SER A 213 -8.27 3.47 -8.64
N ALA A 214 -8.73 4.48 -7.89
CA ALA A 214 -9.90 5.28 -8.27
C ALA A 214 -9.67 5.97 -9.63
N ILE A 215 -8.49 6.57 -9.84
CA ILE A 215 -8.10 7.20 -11.11
C ILE A 215 -8.16 6.20 -12.26
N LYS A 216 -7.61 5.00 -12.08
CA LYS A 216 -7.62 3.95 -13.10
C LYS A 216 -9.03 3.52 -13.47
N ILE A 217 -9.94 3.44 -12.49
CA ILE A 217 -11.35 3.12 -12.75
C ILE A 217 -11.99 4.24 -13.60
N VAL A 218 -11.81 5.51 -13.22
CA VAL A 218 -12.40 6.65 -13.93
C VAL A 218 -11.84 6.78 -15.35
N LYS A 219 -10.51 6.74 -15.53
CA LYS A 219 -9.87 6.87 -16.84
C LYS A 219 -10.14 5.66 -17.74
N THR A 220 -9.86 4.46 -17.26
CA THR A 220 -9.79 3.27 -18.12
C THR A 220 -11.12 2.53 -18.22
N ARG A 221 -11.87 2.43 -17.13
CA ARG A 221 -13.09 1.60 -17.06
C ARG A 221 -14.33 2.36 -17.54
N LEU A 222 -14.44 3.64 -17.20
CA LEU A 222 -15.55 4.50 -17.63
C LEU A 222 -15.31 5.21 -18.97
N ARG A 223 -14.08 5.15 -19.54
CA ARG A 223 -13.70 5.83 -20.80
C ARG A 223 -14.15 7.30 -20.81
N SER A 224 -13.68 8.09 -19.85
CA SER A 224 -14.01 9.53 -19.83
C SER A 224 -13.42 10.22 -21.06
N LYS A 225 -14.26 10.92 -21.85
CA LYS A 225 -13.82 11.89 -22.87
C LYS A 225 -13.40 13.25 -22.27
N MET A 226 -13.38 13.38 -20.95
CA MET A 226 -12.95 14.60 -20.25
C MET A 226 -11.49 14.92 -20.58
N ALA A 227 -11.19 16.20 -20.75
CA ALA A 227 -9.82 16.68 -20.89
C ALA A 227 -9.01 16.31 -19.65
N ASP A 228 -7.73 15.98 -19.83
CA ASP A 228 -6.86 15.47 -18.77
C ASP A 228 -6.75 16.44 -17.57
N GLU A 229 -6.70 17.75 -17.83
CA GLU A 229 -6.65 18.78 -16.77
C GLU A 229 -7.92 18.78 -15.90
N PHE A 230 -9.10 18.89 -16.52
CA PHE A 230 -10.36 18.92 -15.76
C PHE A 230 -10.58 17.63 -14.95
N LEU A 231 -10.17 16.48 -15.48
CA LEU A 231 -10.23 15.23 -14.75
C LEU A 231 -9.24 15.22 -13.57
N ALA A 232 -8.03 15.72 -13.75
CA ALA A 232 -7.04 15.83 -12.68
C ALA A 232 -7.56 16.73 -11.54
N ASP A 233 -8.14 17.88 -11.86
CA ASP A 233 -8.68 18.82 -10.87
C ASP A 233 -9.79 18.18 -10.02
N ASN A 234 -10.73 17.47 -10.65
CA ASN A 234 -11.80 16.76 -9.94
C ASN A 234 -11.28 15.58 -9.09
N LEU A 235 -10.24 14.90 -9.58
CA LEU A 235 -9.61 13.79 -8.84
C LEU A 235 -8.89 14.30 -7.59
N VAL A 236 -8.24 15.46 -7.65
CA VAL A 236 -7.59 16.07 -6.47
C VAL A 236 -8.63 16.32 -5.38
N ILE A 237 -9.79 16.89 -5.72
CA ILE A 237 -10.89 17.12 -4.76
C ILE A 237 -11.39 15.79 -4.16
N TYR A 238 -11.50 14.74 -4.97
CA TYR A 238 -11.96 13.43 -4.50
C TYR A 238 -10.96 12.72 -3.58
N ILE A 239 -9.66 12.80 -3.90
CA ILE A 239 -8.57 12.21 -3.11
C ILE A 239 -8.43 12.95 -1.79
N GLU A 240 -8.39 14.27 -1.85
CA GLU A 240 -8.22 15.16 -0.70
C GLU A 240 -9.57 15.63 -0.13
N LYS A 241 -10.60 14.77 -0.20
CA LYS A 241 -11.97 15.15 0.23
C LYS A 241 -12.06 15.62 1.68
N GLU A 242 -11.14 15.15 2.53
CA GLU A 242 -11.06 15.54 3.94
C GLU A 242 -10.55 16.98 4.08
N LEU A 243 -9.57 17.39 3.26
CA LEU A 243 -9.13 18.78 3.17
C LEU A 243 -10.16 19.64 2.46
N ALA A 244 -10.79 19.13 1.39
CA ALA A 244 -11.84 19.82 0.66
C ALA A 244 -13.04 20.16 1.56
N ALA A 245 -13.38 19.29 2.51
CA ALA A 245 -14.46 19.50 3.47
C ALA A 245 -14.19 20.64 4.48
N ILE A 246 -12.94 21.07 4.62
CA ILE A 246 -12.57 22.23 5.47
C ILE A 246 -13.01 23.54 4.81
N PHE A 247 -13.09 23.58 3.48
CA PHE A 247 -13.46 24.79 2.74
C PHE A 247 -14.97 24.90 2.61
N ASP A 248 -15.53 26.04 3.03
CA ASP A 248 -16.95 26.32 2.86
C ASP A 248 -17.25 26.71 1.41
N THR A 249 -18.32 26.14 0.85
CA THR A 249 -18.70 26.39 -0.54
C THR A 249 -19.06 27.87 -0.75
N ASN A 250 -19.66 28.54 0.24
CA ASN A 250 -20.00 29.95 0.13
C ASN A 250 -18.73 30.82 0.10
N SER A 251 -17.73 30.49 0.93
CA SER A 251 -16.45 31.21 0.91
C SER A 251 -15.72 31.10 -0.44
N ILE A 252 -15.86 29.98 -1.14
CA ILE A 252 -15.30 29.78 -2.49
C ILE A 252 -16.07 30.61 -3.52
N ILE A 253 -17.40 30.66 -3.42
CA ILE A 253 -18.26 31.47 -4.30
C ILE A 253 -17.93 32.96 -4.13
N ASP A 254 -17.81 33.42 -2.88
CA ASP A 254 -17.47 34.80 -2.56
C ASP A 254 -16.05 35.16 -3.07
N ASP A 255 -15.04 34.29 -2.89
CA ASP A 255 -13.69 34.52 -3.43
C ASP A 255 -13.70 34.54 -4.97
N PHE A 256 -14.51 33.67 -5.59
CA PHE A 256 -14.67 33.63 -7.05
C PHE A 256 -15.36 34.89 -7.59
N GLU A 257 -16.40 35.38 -6.92
CA GLU A 257 -17.08 36.63 -7.26
C GLU A 257 -16.14 37.84 -7.12
N ASN A 258 -15.29 37.82 -6.09
CA ASN A 258 -14.28 38.86 -5.85
C ASN A 258 -13.11 38.81 -6.83
N ARG A 259 -12.85 37.67 -7.50
CA ARG A 259 -11.88 37.58 -8.60
C ARG A 259 -12.46 38.24 -9.86
N LYS A 260 -12.05 39.50 -10.04
CA LYS A 260 -12.21 40.40 -11.21
C LYS A 260 -12.87 39.75 -12.44
N LYS A 261 -14.10 40.17 -12.77
CA LYS A 261 -14.94 39.80 -13.94
C LYS A 261 -14.15 39.18 -15.11
N CYS A 262 -14.00 37.86 -15.11
CA CYS A 262 -13.65 37.12 -16.31
C CYS A 262 -14.83 37.21 -17.28
N ARG A 263 -14.75 38.09 -18.29
CA ARG A 263 -15.66 38.06 -19.43
C ARG A 263 -15.40 36.77 -20.20
N ILE A 264 -16.17 35.72 -19.94
CA ILE A 264 -16.24 34.56 -20.83
C ILE A 264 -17.00 35.03 -22.07
N ALA A 265 -16.28 35.26 -23.16
CA ALA A 265 -16.88 35.51 -24.46
C ALA A 265 -17.38 34.16 -25.00
N PHE A 266 -18.69 33.96 -24.97
CA PHE A 266 -19.31 32.91 -25.76
C PHE A 266 -19.33 33.39 -27.22
N SER A 267 -18.51 32.77 -28.08
CA SER A 267 -18.62 32.85 -29.54
C SER A 267 -19.13 31.53 -30.07
#